data_AF-A0A175K268-F1
#
_entry.id   AF-A0A175K268-F1
#
_cell.length_a   1.000
_cell.length_b   1.000
_cell.length_c   1.000
_cell.angle_alpha   90.00
_cell.angle_beta   90.00
_cell.angle_gamma   90.00
#
_symmetry.space_group_name_H-M   'P 1'
#
loop_
_entity.id
_entity.type
_entity.pdbx_description
1 polymer ?
#
loop_
_entity_poly.entity_id
_entity_poly.type
_entity_poly.pdbx_seq_one_letter_code
_entity_poly.pdbx_strand_id
1 'polypeptide(L)'
;MNQKELDEEHTYLLSVVQAFQLYEEFGKQWVVYQLSMFKSLKEEDKKLLPNYHQKWNLILCGLHANQMIFDAIIRNQEDIITHLHFPILSEEQKHNLILSISDNERNELCQKLDKVRSMLTHLYRDWSIEGINERKLCYEPILHRLKELYQDNLPIRATHLIHLVVHSCGFFQTESICSWILTYPSKSLQTK
;
A
#
# COMPACT_ATOMS: atom_id res chain seq x y z
N MET A 1 -16.24 -11.41 19.35
CA MET A 1 -15.28 -10.35 19.71
C MET A 1 -15.75 -9.75 21.02
N ASN A 2 -14.90 -9.73 22.04
CA ASN A 2 -15.23 -9.04 23.29
C ASN A 2 -15.02 -7.52 23.13
N GLN A 3 -15.56 -6.72 24.05
CA GLN A 3 -15.47 -5.25 23.95
C GLN A 3 -14.02 -4.75 23.90
N LYS A 4 -13.12 -5.40 24.64
CA LYS A 4 -11.70 -5.05 24.69
C LYS A 4 -11.02 -5.24 23.32
N GLU A 5 -11.29 -6.35 22.63
CA GLU A 5 -10.76 -6.62 21.29
C GLU A 5 -11.22 -5.57 20.27
N LEU A 6 -12.49 -5.16 20.36
CA LEU A 6 -13.05 -4.08 19.52
C LEU A 6 -12.34 -2.74 19.77
N ASP A 7 -12.09 -2.40 21.04
CA ASP A 7 -11.43 -1.15 21.41
C ASP A 7 -9.95 -1.14 20.96
N GLU A 8 -9.26 -2.27 21.07
CA GLU A 8 -7.89 -2.47 20.59
C GLU A 8 -7.80 -2.35 19.05
N GLU A 9 -8.74 -2.96 18.32
CA GLU A 9 -8.82 -2.87 16.86
C GLU A 9 -9.08 -1.43 16.41
N HIS A 10 -10.01 -0.74 17.06
CA HIS A 10 -10.32 0.66 16.78
C HIS A 10 -9.11 1.56 17.02
N THR A 11 -8.40 1.36 18.13
CA THR A 11 -7.18 2.10 18.46
C THR A 11 -6.07 1.85 17.43
N TYR A 12 -5.90 0.59 17.02
CA TYR A 12 -4.94 0.24 15.98
C TYR A 12 -5.30 0.91 14.65
N LEU A 13 -6.57 0.89 14.24
CA LEU A 13 -7.04 1.53 13.02
C LEU A 13 -6.78 3.05 13.03
N LEU A 14 -7.06 3.74 14.14
CA LEU A 14 -6.73 5.17 14.34
C LEU A 14 -5.26 5.45 14.11
N SER A 15 -4.39 4.60 14.66
CA SER A 15 -2.95 4.75 14.51
C SER A 15 -2.46 4.54 13.06
N VAL A 16 -3.16 3.70 12.28
CA VAL A 16 -2.86 3.50 10.85
C VAL A 16 -3.30 4.71 10.03
N VAL A 17 -4.50 5.23 10.27
CA VAL A 17 -5.00 6.45 9.61
C VAL A 17 -4.10 7.65 9.93
N GLN A 18 -3.65 7.78 11.18
CA GLN A 18 -2.68 8.80 11.57
C GLN A 18 -1.36 8.64 10.79
N ALA A 19 -0.83 7.41 10.65
CA ALA A 19 0.39 7.18 9.89
C ALA A 19 0.24 7.56 8.39
N PHE A 20 -0.92 7.33 7.78
CA PHE A 20 -1.22 7.84 6.43
C PHE A 20 -1.20 9.35 6.36
N GLN A 21 -1.83 10.04 7.32
CA GLN A 21 -1.86 11.52 7.34
C GLN A 21 -0.49 12.15 7.57
N LEU A 22 0.42 11.46 8.28
CA LEU A 22 1.75 11.97 8.66
C LEU A 22 2.88 11.59 7.69
N TYR A 23 2.60 10.83 6.62
CA TYR A 23 3.65 10.27 5.75
C TYR A 23 4.58 11.34 5.16
N GLU A 24 4.04 12.40 4.56
CA GLU A 24 4.83 13.47 3.96
C GLU A 24 5.60 14.27 5.02
N GLU A 25 4.93 14.69 6.09
CA GLU A 25 5.52 15.54 7.11
C GLU A 25 6.65 14.82 7.86
N PHE A 26 6.50 13.53 8.10
CA PHE A 26 7.57 12.69 8.64
C PHE A 26 8.72 12.55 7.64
N GLY A 27 8.43 12.33 6.36
CA GLY A 27 9.43 12.25 5.30
C GLY A 27 10.25 13.53 5.15
N LYS A 28 9.62 14.71 5.29
CA LYS A 28 10.30 16.02 5.25
C LYS A 28 11.37 16.15 6.32
N GLN A 29 11.16 15.62 7.53
CA GLN A 29 12.16 15.66 8.60
C GLN A 29 13.47 14.97 8.18
N TRP A 30 13.36 13.85 7.47
CA TRP A 30 14.53 13.16 6.92
C TRP A 30 15.23 14.00 5.84
N VAL A 31 14.48 14.66 4.96
CA VAL A 31 15.06 15.56 3.94
C VAL A 31 15.79 16.74 4.60
N VAL A 32 15.19 17.37 5.61
CA VAL A 32 15.81 18.48 6.36
C VAL A 32 17.12 18.04 7.00
N TYR A 33 17.14 16.85 7.62
CA TYR A 33 18.36 16.27 8.18
C TYR A 33 19.44 16.03 7.12
N GLN A 34 19.08 15.52 5.95
CA GLN A 34 20.05 15.26 4.88
C GLN A 34 20.62 16.56 4.30
N LEU A 35 19.79 17.59 4.15
CA LEU A 35 20.23 18.91 3.72
C LEU A 35 21.11 19.61 4.76
N SER A 36 20.86 19.42 6.07
CA SER A 36 21.72 19.98 7.12
C SER A 36 23.10 19.29 7.13
N MET A 37 23.14 17.97 6.95
CA MET A 37 24.38 17.20 6.79
C MET A 37 25.16 17.63 5.55
N PHE A 38 24.50 17.93 4.44
CA PHE A 38 25.18 18.45 3.25
C PHE A 38 25.76 19.85 3.46
N LYS A 39 25.05 20.71 4.19
CA LYS A 39 25.54 22.07 4.51
C LYS A 39 26.83 22.05 5.32
N SER A 40 27.03 21.04 6.18
CA SER A 40 28.24 20.90 7.00
C SER A 40 29.47 20.39 6.26
N LEU A 41 29.33 19.93 5.00
CA LEU A 41 30.45 19.52 4.17
C LEU A 41 31.34 20.70 3.73
N LYS A 42 32.59 20.41 3.38
CA LYS A 42 33.51 21.39 2.78
C LYS A 42 33.07 21.69 1.34
N GLU A 43 33.42 22.87 0.83
CA GLU A 43 33.07 23.27 -0.54
C GLU A 43 33.70 22.37 -1.61
N GLU A 44 34.87 21.79 -1.36
CA GLU A 44 35.51 20.80 -2.24
C GLU A 44 34.66 19.53 -2.36
N ASP A 45 34.13 19.04 -1.25
CA ASP A 45 33.28 17.84 -1.21
C ASP A 45 31.89 18.13 -1.83
N LYS A 46 31.35 19.33 -1.62
CA LYS A 46 30.08 19.76 -2.24
C LYS A 46 30.16 19.77 -3.76
N LYS A 47 31.32 20.14 -4.33
CA LYS A 47 31.54 20.11 -5.80
C LYS A 47 31.45 18.71 -6.40
N LEU A 48 31.68 17.65 -5.62
CA LEU A 48 31.50 16.26 -6.05
C LEU A 48 30.01 15.87 -6.16
N LEU A 49 29.11 16.66 -5.57
CA LEU A 49 27.67 16.40 -5.49
C LEU A 49 26.87 17.58 -6.11
N PRO A 50 27.08 17.93 -7.39
CA PRO A 50 26.54 19.15 -7.98
C PRO A 50 25.00 19.22 -7.99
N ASN A 51 24.33 18.06 -8.05
CA ASN A 51 22.87 17.97 -8.14
C ASN A 51 22.19 17.59 -6.81
N TYR A 52 22.88 17.76 -5.67
CA TYR A 52 22.39 17.29 -4.37
C TYR A 52 21.05 17.93 -3.98
N HIS A 53 20.93 19.25 -4.12
CA HIS A 53 19.66 19.96 -3.84
C HIS A 53 18.53 19.53 -4.78
N GLN A 54 18.83 19.36 -6.07
CA GLN A 54 17.83 18.93 -7.05
C GLN A 54 17.29 17.53 -6.73
N LYS A 55 18.16 16.58 -6.34
CA LYS A 55 17.76 15.24 -5.89
C LYS A 55 16.74 15.33 -4.75
N TRP A 56 17.02 16.14 -3.72
CA TRP A 56 16.13 16.27 -2.57
C TRP A 56 14.82 16.98 -2.89
N ASN A 57 14.83 17.95 -3.80
CA ASN A 57 13.59 18.55 -4.30
C ASN A 57 12.71 17.52 -5.03
N LEU A 58 13.30 16.65 -5.86
CA LEU A 58 12.57 15.55 -6.50
C LEU A 58 11.98 14.57 -5.46
N ILE A 59 12.72 14.28 -4.40
CA ILE A 59 12.23 13.44 -3.29
C ILE A 59 11.06 14.12 -2.56
N LEU A 60 11.12 15.43 -2.31
CA LEU A 60 9.99 16.18 -1.72
C LEU A 60 8.75 16.12 -2.62
N CYS A 61 8.91 16.29 -3.94
CA CYS A 61 7.81 16.12 -4.88
C CYS A 61 7.24 14.69 -4.83
N GLY A 62 8.10 13.68 -4.74
CA GLY A 62 7.69 12.28 -4.59
C GLY A 62 6.94 12.01 -3.28
N LEU A 63 7.39 12.58 -2.16
CA LEU A 63 6.70 12.49 -0.87
C LEU A 63 5.30 13.08 -0.96
N HIS A 64 5.17 14.25 -1.58
CA HIS A 64 3.88 14.91 -1.77
C HIS A 64 2.95 14.11 -2.69
N ALA A 65 3.45 13.63 -3.83
CA ALA A 65 2.66 12.79 -4.74
C ALA A 65 2.16 11.51 -4.04
N ASN A 66 3.00 10.88 -3.22
CA ASN A 66 2.60 9.72 -2.43
C ASN A 66 1.58 10.06 -1.33
N GLN A 67 1.70 11.22 -0.70
CA GLN A 67 0.71 11.70 0.27
C GLN A 67 -0.67 11.86 -0.35
N MET A 68 -0.74 12.38 -1.57
CA MET A 68 -2.01 12.51 -2.30
C MET A 68 -2.71 11.16 -2.48
N ILE A 69 -1.96 10.06 -2.65
CA ILE A 69 -2.50 8.70 -2.71
C ILE A 69 -3.13 8.32 -1.37
N PHE A 70 -2.42 8.54 -0.26
CA PHE A 70 -2.94 8.22 1.08
C PHE A 70 -4.13 9.08 1.46
N ASP A 71 -4.12 10.38 1.12
CA ASP A 71 -5.25 11.25 1.35
C ASP A 71 -6.46 10.81 0.50
N ALA A 72 -6.25 10.30 -0.71
CA ALA A 72 -7.31 9.74 -1.53
C ALA A 72 -7.88 8.44 -0.94
N ILE A 73 -7.02 7.57 -0.40
CA ILE A 73 -7.46 6.35 0.31
C ILE A 73 -8.33 6.73 1.52
N ILE A 74 -7.90 7.71 2.31
CA ILE A 74 -8.65 8.24 3.44
C ILE A 74 -10.01 8.79 2.96
N ARG A 75 -10.02 9.70 1.99
CA ARG A 75 -11.27 10.29 1.47
C ARG A 75 -12.25 9.25 0.92
N ASN A 76 -11.77 8.20 0.27
CA ASN A 76 -12.64 7.12 -0.23
C ASN A 76 -13.31 6.29 0.88
N GLN A 77 -12.94 6.50 2.15
CA GLN A 77 -13.53 5.85 3.33
C GLN A 77 -14.36 6.84 4.16
N GLU A 78 -14.94 7.87 3.54
CA GLU A 78 -15.63 8.99 4.21
C GLU A 78 -16.70 8.54 5.21
N ASP A 79 -17.48 7.51 4.89
CA ASP A 79 -18.49 6.95 5.80
C ASP A 79 -17.85 6.42 7.09
N ILE A 80 -16.77 5.64 6.97
CA ILE A 80 -16.04 5.07 8.11
C ILE A 80 -15.39 6.18 8.93
N ILE A 81 -14.82 7.19 8.24
CA ILE A 81 -14.17 8.34 8.87
C ILE A 81 -15.16 9.13 9.72
N THR A 82 -16.34 9.38 9.17
CA THR A 82 -17.39 10.17 9.80
C THR A 82 -18.01 9.42 10.98
N HIS A 83 -18.32 8.14 10.80
CA HIS A 83 -18.94 7.32 11.84
C HIS A 83 -18.03 7.00 13.02
N LEU A 84 -16.72 6.85 12.79
CA LEU A 84 -15.73 6.54 13.83
C LEU A 84 -14.96 7.78 14.33
N HIS A 85 -15.36 8.98 13.90
CA HIS A 85 -14.78 10.25 14.33
C HIS A 85 -13.25 10.33 14.17
N PHE A 86 -12.72 9.84 13.05
CA PHE A 86 -11.27 9.94 12.79
C PHE A 86 -10.87 11.41 12.63
N PRO A 87 -9.88 11.91 13.39
CA PRO A 87 -9.41 13.28 13.24
C PRO A 87 -8.68 13.44 11.90
N ILE A 88 -9.12 14.42 11.10
CA ILE A 88 -8.39 14.86 9.91
C ILE A 88 -7.45 16.00 10.36
N LEU A 89 -6.15 15.72 10.37
CA LEU A 89 -5.15 16.68 10.83
C LEU A 89 -4.86 17.73 9.75
N SER A 90 -4.87 19.01 10.14
CA SER A 90 -4.32 20.09 9.32
C SER A 90 -2.79 20.01 9.22
N GLU A 91 -2.19 20.68 8.25
CA GLU A 91 -0.72 20.69 8.09
C GLU A 91 0.01 21.19 9.35
N GLU A 92 -0.54 22.21 10.03
CA GLU A 92 0.00 22.70 11.30
C GLU A 92 -0.09 21.63 12.41
N GLN A 93 -1.22 20.92 12.50
CA GLN A 93 -1.39 19.85 13.47
C GLN A 93 -0.44 18.68 13.21
N LYS A 94 -0.24 18.30 11.94
CA LYS A 94 0.72 17.27 11.54
C LYS A 94 2.14 17.65 11.98
N HIS A 95 2.55 18.87 11.69
CA HIS A 95 3.88 19.37 12.05
C HIS A 95 4.10 19.39 13.56
N ASN A 96 3.16 20.00 14.31
CA ASN A 96 3.24 20.10 15.75
C ASN A 96 3.24 18.72 16.43
N LEU A 97 2.46 17.77 15.91
CA LEU A 97 2.43 16.40 16.41
C LEU A 97 3.80 15.70 16.26
N ILE A 98 4.43 15.80 15.09
CA ILE A 98 5.75 15.16 14.86
C ILE A 98 6.85 15.73 15.77
N LEU A 99 6.74 17.00 16.16
CA LEU A 99 7.66 17.65 17.08
C LEU A 99 7.38 17.32 18.55
N SER A 100 6.12 17.05 18.91
CA SER A 100 5.71 16.86 20.31
C SER A 100 5.69 15.41 20.79
N ILE A 101 5.66 14.43 19.88
CA ILE A 101 5.68 13.00 20.25
C ILE A 101 6.97 12.59 20.96
N SER A 102 6.82 11.72 21.96
CA SER A 102 7.93 11.09 22.67
C SER A 102 8.74 10.14 21.78
N ASP A 103 9.94 9.76 22.22
CA ASP A 103 10.78 8.82 21.46
C ASP A 103 10.12 7.45 21.26
N ASN A 104 9.35 6.98 22.24
CA ASN A 104 8.62 5.72 22.12
C ASN A 104 7.50 5.81 21.07
N GLU A 105 6.71 6.88 21.10
CA GLU A 105 5.65 7.12 20.10
C GLU A 105 6.24 7.33 18.71
N ARG A 106 7.39 8.02 18.62
CA ARG A 106 8.14 8.18 17.37
C ARG A 106 8.57 6.83 16.80
N ASN A 107 9.11 5.94 17.63
CA ASN A 107 9.51 4.60 17.20
C ASN A 107 8.32 3.77 16.71
N GLU A 108 7.18 3.85 17.39
CA GLU A 108 5.95 3.17 16.94
C GLU A 108 5.45 3.74 15.61
N LEU A 109 5.45 5.07 15.46
CA LEU A 109 5.08 5.75 14.23
C LEU A 109 6.01 5.35 13.08
N CYS A 110 7.33 5.28 13.31
CA CYS A 110 8.30 4.80 12.32
C CYS A 110 7.94 3.40 11.80
N GLN A 111 7.64 2.47 12.70
CA GLN A 111 7.27 1.10 12.33
C GLN A 111 5.98 1.06 11.48
N LYS A 112 5.00 1.91 11.81
CA LYS A 112 3.79 2.04 10.98
C LYS A 112 4.11 2.66 9.62
N LEU A 113 4.90 3.71 9.58
CA LEU A 113 5.33 4.36 8.34
C LEU A 113 6.11 3.43 7.43
N ASP A 114 6.89 2.48 7.95
CA ASP A 114 7.55 1.46 7.14
C ASP A 114 6.54 0.50 6.49
N LYS A 115 5.44 0.17 7.19
CA LYS A 115 4.31 -0.55 6.58
C LYS A 115 3.62 0.28 5.51
N VAL A 116 3.37 1.58 5.77
CA VAL A 116 2.78 2.52 4.81
C VAL A 116 3.64 2.64 3.54
N ARG A 117 4.97 2.71 3.69
CA ARG A 117 5.92 2.69 2.56
C ARG A 117 5.84 1.38 1.79
N SER A 118 5.79 0.25 2.49
CA SER A 118 5.65 -1.07 1.87
C SER A 118 4.35 -1.21 1.08
N MET A 119 3.27 -0.56 1.52
CA MET A 119 2.01 -0.52 0.76
C MET A 119 2.17 0.14 -0.60
N LEU A 120 2.98 1.20 -0.74
CA LEU A 120 3.28 1.80 -2.04
C LEU A 120 3.99 0.82 -2.96
N THR A 121 4.96 0.06 -2.44
CA THR A 121 5.66 -0.98 -3.19
C THR A 121 4.72 -2.10 -3.62
N HIS A 122 3.80 -2.52 -2.75
CA HIS A 122 2.79 -3.53 -3.08
C HIS A 122 1.80 -3.01 -4.13
N LEU A 123 1.34 -1.76 -4.01
CA LEU A 123 0.49 -1.12 -5.03
C LEU A 123 1.21 -1.04 -6.37
N TYR A 124 2.48 -0.63 -6.37
CA TYR A 124 3.30 -0.61 -7.57
C TYR A 124 3.40 -2.01 -8.18
N ARG A 125 3.79 -3.03 -7.41
CA ARG A 125 3.89 -4.40 -7.90
C ARG A 125 2.57 -4.92 -8.47
N ASP A 126 1.46 -4.68 -7.77
CA ASP A 126 0.18 -5.32 -8.09
C ASP A 126 -0.61 -4.56 -9.16
N TRP A 127 -0.46 -3.24 -9.25
CA TRP A 127 -1.30 -2.37 -10.10
C TRP A 127 -0.55 -1.50 -11.11
N SER A 128 0.80 -1.52 -11.12
CA SER A 128 1.56 -0.85 -12.19
C SER A 128 1.73 -1.73 -13.42
N ILE A 129 2.05 -1.08 -14.54
CA ILE A 129 2.39 -1.77 -15.80
C ILE A 129 3.78 -2.40 -15.70
N GLU A 130 4.69 -1.77 -14.96
CA GLU A 130 6.04 -2.25 -14.71
C GLU A 130 6.04 -3.53 -13.86
N GLY A 131 5.06 -3.70 -12.97
CA GLY A 131 4.91 -4.88 -12.11
C GLY A 131 4.46 -6.15 -12.85
N ILE A 132 4.08 -6.08 -14.14
CA ILE A 132 3.52 -7.22 -14.90
C ILE A 132 4.46 -8.44 -14.89
N ASN A 133 5.75 -8.24 -15.09
CA ASN A 133 6.71 -9.35 -15.16
C ASN A 133 6.79 -10.10 -13.83
N GLU A 134 6.81 -9.38 -12.70
CA GLU A 134 6.81 -9.99 -11.37
C GLU A 134 5.49 -10.73 -11.12
N ARG A 135 4.34 -10.13 -11.48
CA ARG A 135 3.04 -10.79 -11.36
C ARG A 135 2.96 -12.06 -12.18
N LYS A 136 3.48 -12.09 -13.41
CA LYS A 136 3.53 -13.30 -14.23
C LYS A 136 4.36 -14.39 -13.55
N LEU A 137 5.57 -14.08 -13.13
CA LEU A 137 6.45 -15.06 -12.47
C LEU A 137 5.82 -15.64 -11.19
N CYS A 138 5.08 -14.83 -10.43
CA CYS A 138 4.48 -15.25 -9.16
C CYS A 138 3.11 -15.92 -9.32
N TYR A 139 2.23 -15.37 -10.15
CA TYR A 139 0.83 -15.81 -10.24
C TYR A 139 0.63 -16.89 -11.31
N GLU A 140 1.39 -16.87 -12.41
CA GLU A 140 1.18 -17.78 -13.53
C GLU A 140 1.42 -19.26 -13.18
N PRO A 141 2.43 -19.63 -12.34
CA PRO A 141 2.56 -21.01 -11.86
C PRO A 141 1.35 -21.48 -11.04
N ILE A 142 0.78 -20.61 -10.21
CA ILE A 142 -0.41 -20.90 -9.40
C ILE A 142 -1.61 -21.10 -10.31
N LEU A 143 -1.81 -20.18 -11.27
CA LEU A 143 -2.90 -20.26 -12.25
C LEU A 143 -2.78 -21.50 -13.14
N HIS A 144 -1.57 -21.87 -13.55
CA HIS A 144 -1.32 -23.10 -14.31
C HIS A 144 -1.69 -24.33 -13.49
N ARG A 145 -1.26 -24.38 -12.23
CA ARG A 145 -1.60 -25.51 -11.36
C ARG A 145 -3.10 -25.63 -11.09
N LEU A 146 -3.79 -24.49 -10.91
CA LEU A 146 -5.24 -24.47 -10.80
C LEU A 146 -5.91 -24.99 -12.08
N LYS A 147 -5.40 -24.61 -13.26
CA LYS A 147 -5.89 -25.13 -14.55
C LYS A 147 -5.76 -26.65 -14.61
N GLU A 148 -4.58 -27.20 -14.35
CA GLU A 148 -4.36 -28.66 -14.37
C GLU A 148 -5.32 -29.42 -13.43
N LEU A 149 -5.51 -28.93 -12.20
CA LEU A 149 -6.32 -29.60 -11.19
C LEU A 149 -7.81 -29.63 -11.55
N TYR A 150 -8.31 -28.58 -12.20
CA TYR A 150 -9.73 -28.37 -12.46
C TYR A 150 -10.14 -28.48 -13.93
N GLN A 151 -9.21 -28.70 -14.88
CA GLN A 151 -9.53 -28.90 -16.30
C GLN A 151 -10.19 -30.26 -16.59
N ASP A 152 -9.78 -31.34 -15.91
CA ASP A 152 -10.20 -32.71 -16.23
C ASP A 152 -11.15 -33.37 -15.21
N ASN A 153 -11.36 -32.75 -14.04
CA ASN A 153 -12.07 -33.36 -12.90
C ASN A 153 -13.41 -32.72 -12.55
N LEU A 154 -13.98 -31.87 -13.40
CA LEU A 154 -15.29 -31.28 -13.11
C LEU A 154 -16.39 -32.27 -13.53
N PRO A 155 -17.16 -32.85 -12.59
CA PRO A 155 -18.32 -33.66 -12.97
C PRO A 155 -19.27 -32.78 -13.78
N ILE A 156 -19.81 -33.35 -14.86
CA ILE A 156 -20.68 -32.71 -15.88
C ILE A 156 -21.91 -31.99 -15.27
N ARG A 157 -22.21 -32.21 -13.98
CA ARG A 157 -23.28 -31.56 -13.21
C ARG A 157 -22.84 -30.42 -12.28
N ALA A 158 -21.55 -30.13 -12.16
CA ALA A 158 -21.01 -29.02 -11.37
C ALA A 158 -20.73 -27.80 -12.25
N THR A 159 -21.77 -27.33 -12.90
CA THR A 159 -21.81 -26.01 -13.51
C THR A 159 -21.71 -24.93 -12.40
N HIS A 160 -20.48 -24.45 -12.16
CA HIS A 160 -20.11 -23.01 -12.07
C HIS A 160 -19.57 -22.34 -10.79
N LEU A 161 -19.14 -23.01 -9.71
CA LEU A 161 -18.38 -22.27 -8.67
C LEU A 161 -17.34 -23.10 -7.93
N ILE A 162 -16.06 -22.82 -8.22
CA ILE A 162 -14.92 -23.20 -7.38
C ILE A 162 -14.69 -22.05 -6.40
N HIS A 163 -14.79 -22.33 -5.10
CA HIS A 163 -14.50 -21.34 -4.06
C HIS A 163 -13.01 -21.36 -3.76
N LEU A 164 -12.29 -20.35 -4.26
CA LEU A 164 -10.87 -20.17 -3.97
C LEU A 164 -10.70 -19.17 -2.82
N VAL A 165 -9.98 -19.58 -1.78
CA VAL A 165 -9.60 -18.70 -0.67
C VAL A 165 -8.12 -18.34 -0.81
N VAL A 166 -7.83 -17.05 -0.99
CA VAL A 166 -6.48 -16.51 -1.01
C VAL A 166 -6.22 -15.84 0.33
N HIS A 167 -5.36 -16.45 1.15
CA HIS A 167 -4.95 -15.88 2.43
C HIS A 167 -3.93 -14.76 2.21
N SER A 168 -3.97 -13.73 3.07
CA SER A 168 -3.01 -12.61 3.04
C SER A 168 -2.86 -11.98 1.66
N CYS A 169 -3.98 -11.70 1.00
CA CYS A 169 -4.01 -11.28 -0.41
C CYS A 169 -3.36 -9.91 -0.67
N GLY A 170 -3.17 -9.06 0.34
CA GLY A 170 -2.61 -7.73 0.13
C GLY A 170 -3.47 -6.91 -0.84
N PHE A 171 -2.85 -6.31 -1.87
CA PHE A 171 -3.56 -5.57 -2.93
C PHE A 171 -3.87 -6.44 -4.16
N PHE A 172 -4.01 -7.75 -3.97
CA PHE A 172 -4.13 -8.74 -5.02
C PHE A 172 -4.94 -8.26 -6.24
N GLN A 173 -4.30 -8.22 -7.41
CA GLN A 173 -4.98 -7.84 -8.65
C GLN A 173 -5.85 -9.01 -9.13
N THR A 174 -7.14 -8.93 -8.82
CA THR A 174 -8.13 -9.98 -9.10
C THR A 174 -8.37 -10.20 -10.58
N GLU A 175 -8.11 -9.23 -11.46
CA GLU A 175 -8.35 -9.38 -12.92
C GLU A 175 -7.61 -10.59 -13.52
N SER A 176 -6.44 -10.96 -12.99
CA SER A 176 -5.70 -12.15 -13.44
C SER A 176 -6.42 -13.47 -13.11
N ILE A 177 -7.25 -13.50 -12.07
CA ILE A 177 -8.09 -14.65 -11.68
C ILE A 177 -9.53 -14.50 -12.22
N CYS A 178 -10.12 -13.31 -12.19
CA CYS A 178 -11.48 -13.07 -12.66
C CYS A 178 -11.59 -13.22 -14.18
N SER A 179 -10.56 -12.81 -14.94
CA SER A 179 -10.46 -13.12 -16.38
C SER A 179 -10.51 -14.63 -16.60
N TRP A 180 -9.90 -15.44 -15.72
CA TRP A 180 -9.93 -16.90 -15.78
C TRP A 180 -11.30 -17.51 -15.45
N ILE A 181 -12.02 -16.99 -14.44
CA ILE A 181 -13.39 -17.44 -14.11
C ILE A 181 -14.36 -17.13 -15.26
N LEU A 182 -14.21 -15.99 -15.91
CA LEU A 182 -15.14 -15.51 -16.96
C LEU A 182 -14.84 -16.03 -18.37
N THR A 183 -13.61 -16.52 -18.64
CA THR A 183 -13.24 -17.03 -19.98
C THR A 183 -13.44 -18.53 -20.18
N TYR A 184 -14.08 -19.24 -19.24
CA TYR A 184 -14.49 -20.62 -19.51
C TYR A 184 -15.58 -20.60 -20.60
N PRO A 185 -15.30 -21.09 -21.83
CA PRO A 185 -16.34 -21.17 -22.84
C PRO A 185 -17.29 -22.27 -22.38
N SER A 186 -18.56 -21.93 -22.23
CA SER A 186 -19.63 -22.92 -22.22
C SER A 186 -19.53 -23.71 -23.53
N LYS A 187 -18.80 -24.83 -23.50
CA LYS A 187 -18.76 -25.76 -24.63
C LYS A 187 -20.19 -26.22 -24.83
N SER A 188 -20.76 -25.71 -25.91
CA SER A 188 -22.04 -26.05 -26.51
C SER A 188 -22.38 -27.51 -26.29
N LEU A 189 -23.54 -27.74 -25.68
CA LEU A 189 -24.30 -29.00 -25.75
C LEU A 189 -24.41 -29.44 -27.21
N GLN A 190 -23.52 -30.34 -27.65
CA GLN A 190 -23.80 -31.16 -28.82
C GLN A 190 -24.65 -32.33 -28.34
N THR A 191 -25.95 -32.18 -28.55
CA THR A 191 -26.95 -33.23 -28.46
C THR A 191 -26.59 -34.39 -29.39
N LYS A 192 -26.50 -35.59 -28.82
CA LYS A 192 -26.73 -36.85 -29.52
C LYS A 192 -28.06 -37.42 -29.06
#